data_AF-A0A2Z7BKI5-F1
#
_entry.id   AF-A0A2Z7BKI5-F1
#
_cell.length_a   1.000
_cell.length_b   1.000
_cell.length_c   1.000
_cell.angle_alpha   90.00
_cell.angle_beta   90.00
_cell.angle_gamma   90.00
#
_symmetry.space_group_name_H-M   'P 1'
#
loop_
_entity.id
_entity.type
_entity.pdbx_description
1 polymer ?
#
loop_
_entity_poly.entity_id
_entity_poly.type
_entity_poly.pdbx_seq_one_letter_code
_entity_poly.pdbx_strand_id
1 'polypeptide(L)'
;MALIKATIAAASMSALFHRSSRPFRVPVTLSPRRTLCMGSGCPHDVKYSASFLYPNRRPSFGLSVTDLTDSDWCEKQKEFSLVDRSRKTSAAMKTGDGGQEEVIKRYRIRSAEDSWAIKFTNSIIHANELLVHGLTRELTIVGFTEGAWIVGRIDEVRLLKMKSEYFLMIVEKKTRRRATLPTEPQRRKGRFQVMCYKKLMDISAEFPSEKFYDHLALNPEHILSPNIVKKTVKSGFPCETLRDLVECFRTTCSLLPPTHDKLLLRYELQGNLSLLLEKQFPYDPEWVTGKIKYHLEFLSGKREAACTPVEERWKCNFCRFSSKCPAYSDSPEQTGH
;
A
#
# COMPACT_ATOMS: atom_id res chain seq x y z
N MET A 1 2.44 22.40 -22.63
CA MET A 1 1.57 21.96 -21.52
C MET A 1 0.17 21.54 -21.99
N ALA A 2 -0.52 22.30 -22.85
CA ALA A 2 -1.84 21.90 -23.39
C ALA A 2 -1.80 20.67 -24.31
N LEU A 3 -0.76 20.54 -25.15
CA LEU A 3 -0.66 19.44 -26.13
C LEU A 3 -0.46 18.06 -25.46
N ILE A 4 0.35 17.97 -24.40
CA ILE A 4 0.58 16.71 -23.65
C ILE A 4 -0.64 16.34 -22.80
N LYS A 5 -1.34 17.33 -22.22
CA LYS A 5 -2.63 17.12 -21.54
C LYS A 5 -3.66 16.51 -22.48
N ALA A 6 -3.68 16.94 -23.75
CA ALA A 6 -4.56 16.38 -24.77
C ALA A 6 -4.13 14.97 -25.22
N THR A 7 -2.83 14.70 -25.39
CA THR A 7 -2.36 13.38 -25.85
C THR A 7 -2.51 12.29 -24.79
N ILE A 8 -2.25 12.58 -23.50
CA ILE A 8 -2.43 11.60 -22.42
C ILE A 8 -3.93 11.40 -22.11
N ALA A 9 -4.73 12.47 -22.12
CA ALA A 9 -6.18 12.34 -21.98
C ALA A 9 -6.83 11.60 -23.17
N ALA A 10 -6.36 11.85 -24.40
CA ALA A 10 -6.82 11.14 -25.59
C ALA A 10 -6.39 9.67 -25.59
N ALA A 11 -5.18 9.34 -25.16
CA ALA A 11 -4.73 7.95 -25.03
C ALA A 11 -5.55 7.16 -23.98
N SER A 12 -5.88 7.78 -22.84
CA SER A 12 -6.76 7.18 -21.83
C SER A 12 -8.19 6.98 -22.34
N MET A 13 -8.72 7.86 -23.21
CA MET A 13 -10.05 7.66 -23.80
C MET A 13 -10.05 6.68 -24.98
N SER A 14 -9.02 6.69 -25.84
CA SER A 14 -8.97 5.84 -27.04
C SER A 14 -8.65 4.38 -26.71
N ALA A 15 -7.88 4.09 -25.66
CA ALA A 15 -7.60 2.72 -25.22
C ALA A 15 -8.83 1.99 -24.64
N LEU A 16 -9.85 2.73 -24.20
CA LEU A 16 -11.09 2.17 -23.66
C LEU A 16 -12.14 1.83 -24.74
N PHE A 17 -11.92 2.23 -25.99
CA PHE A 17 -12.88 2.08 -27.09
C PHE A 17 -12.26 1.46 -28.34
N HIS A 18 -11.71 0.24 -28.26
CA HIS A 18 -11.56 -0.59 -29.46
C HIS A 18 -11.88 -2.05 -29.15
N ARG A 19 -13.16 -2.40 -29.27
CA ARG A 19 -13.65 -3.77 -29.39
C ARG A 19 -13.67 -4.08 -30.90
N SER A 20 -12.71 -4.85 -31.39
CA SER A 20 -12.74 -5.42 -32.74
C SER A 20 -12.51 -6.92 -32.66
N SER A 21 -13.59 -7.64 -32.92
CA SER A 21 -13.73 -9.08 -32.94
C SER A 21 -13.38 -9.62 -34.33
N ARG A 22 -12.25 -10.33 -34.47
CA ARG A 22 -12.05 -11.38 -35.50
C ARG A 22 -11.09 -12.47 -35.00
N PRO A 23 -11.38 -13.77 -35.24
CA PRO A 23 -10.57 -14.86 -34.73
C PRO A 23 -9.40 -15.14 -35.68
N PHE A 24 -8.18 -15.19 -35.15
CA PHE A 24 -7.01 -15.66 -35.89
C PHE A 24 -6.78 -17.14 -35.55
N ARG A 25 -7.01 -18.03 -36.54
CA ARG A 25 -6.65 -19.45 -36.48
C ARG A 25 -5.15 -19.58 -36.70
N VAL A 26 -4.45 -20.29 -35.82
CA VAL A 26 -3.07 -20.74 -36.04
C VAL A 26 -3.06 -22.28 -36.12
N PRO A 27 -2.37 -22.92 -37.08
CA PRO A 27 -2.38 -24.36 -37.23
C PRO A 27 -1.46 -25.05 -36.21
N VAL A 28 -1.95 -26.18 -35.70
CA VAL A 28 -1.22 -27.16 -34.90
C VAL A 28 -0.19 -27.87 -35.78
N THR A 29 1.05 -27.94 -35.34
CA THR A 29 2.00 -28.99 -35.75
C THR A 29 2.65 -29.59 -34.50
N LEU A 30 2.66 -30.92 -34.47
CA LEU A 30 3.00 -31.78 -33.34
C LEU A 30 4.37 -32.44 -33.56
N SER A 31 5.06 -32.63 -32.43
CA SER A 31 6.00 -33.74 -32.13
C SER A 31 7.49 -33.59 -32.53
N PRO A 32 8.42 -34.39 -31.96
CA PRO A 32 8.96 -34.22 -30.60
C PRO A 32 10.48 -34.47 -30.52
N ARG A 33 11.20 -33.89 -29.54
CA ARG A 33 12.46 -34.52 -29.06
C ARG A 33 12.59 -34.43 -27.55
N ARG A 34 12.56 -35.62 -26.95
CA ARG A 34 12.95 -35.94 -25.58
C ARG A 34 14.45 -35.76 -25.43
N THR A 35 14.87 -35.04 -24.39
CA THR A 35 16.17 -35.30 -23.74
C THR A 35 15.93 -35.32 -22.23
N LEU A 36 16.15 -36.49 -21.65
CA LEU A 36 16.18 -36.73 -20.21
C LEU A 36 17.42 -36.04 -19.63
N CYS A 37 17.23 -35.18 -18.63
CA CYS A 37 18.27 -34.88 -17.64
C CYS A 37 17.70 -35.15 -16.24
N MET A 38 18.34 -36.11 -15.59
CA MET A 38 18.10 -36.58 -14.23
C MET A 38 18.64 -35.56 -13.21
N GLY A 39 17.81 -35.25 -12.21
CA GLY A 39 18.19 -35.15 -10.80
C GLY A 39 19.21 -34.09 -10.37
N SER A 40 18.70 -32.97 -9.86
CA SER A 40 19.17 -32.35 -8.61
C SER A 40 18.09 -31.42 -8.09
N GLY A 41 17.59 -31.71 -6.89
CA GLY A 41 16.35 -31.16 -6.33
C GLY A 41 16.28 -29.64 -6.31
N CYS A 42 15.23 -29.10 -6.93
CA CYS A 42 14.78 -27.73 -6.71
C CYS A 42 14.30 -27.60 -5.25
N PRO A 43 14.73 -26.57 -4.50
CA PRO A 43 14.16 -26.31 -3.19
C PRO A 43 12.67 -26.03 -3.37
N HIS A 44 11.85 -26.78 -2.65
CA HIS A 44 10.40 -26.67 -2.65
C HIS A 44 9.93 -25.22 -2.54
N ASP A 45 9.08 -24.81 -3.48
CA ASP A 45 8.17 -23.67 -3.32
C ASP A 45 7.41 -23.85 -1.99
N VAL A 46 7.81 -23.09 -0.99
CA VAL A 46 7.07 -22.99 0.27
C VAL A 46 5.75 -22.32 -0.07
N LYS A 47 4.70 -23.12 -0.24
CA LYS A 47 3.31 -22.64 -0.28
C LYS A 47 3.06 -21.85 1.01
N TYR A 48 3.02 -20.52 0.90
CA TYR A 48 2.56 -19.64 1.97
C TYR A 48 1.06 -19.86 2.19
N SER A 49 0.71 -20.95 2.87
CA SER A 49 -0.57 -21.05 3.57
C SER A 49 -0.53 -20.01 4.67
N ALA A 50 -1.34 -18.97 4.49
CA ALA A 50 -1.44 -17.79 5.32
C ALA A 50 -2.10 -18.08 6.68
N SER A 51 -1.52 -18.96 7.51
CA SER A 51 -1.93 -19.11 8.91
C SER A 51 -1.32 -18.00 9.76
N PHE A 52 -1.75 -16.76 9.52
CA PHE A 52 -1.38 -15.62 10.37
C PHE A 52 -2.02 -15.79 11.76
N LEU A 53 -1.31 -15.48 12.86
CA LEU A 53 -1.75 -15.72 14.26
C LEU A 53 -3.12 -15.15 14.64
N TYR A 54 -3.65 -14.23 13.86
CA TYR A 54 -4.91 -13.54 14.16
C TYR A 54 -5.89 -13.59 12.97
N PRO A 55 -6.45 -14.78 12.63
CA PRO A 55 -7.36 -14.95 11.49
C PRO A 55 -8.63 -14.10 11.62
N ASN A 56 -9.11 -13.89 12.84
CA ASN A 56 -10.45 -13.37 13.13
C ASN A 56 -10.56 -11.83 13.11
N ARG A 57 -9.51 -11.09 12.73
CA ARG A 57 -9.53 -9.61 12.73
C ARG A 57 -8.78 -8.95 11.59
N ARG A 58 -8.55 -9.67 10.49
CA ARG A 58 -8.28 -8.97 9.26
C ARG A 58 -9.61 -8.42 8.74
N PRO A 59 -9.67 -7.15 8.31
CA PRO A 59 -10.60 -6.81 7.25
C PRO A 59 -10.42 -7.84 6.12
N SER A 60 -11.41 -8.11 5.28
CA SER A 60 -11.28 -8.99 4.09
C SER A 60 -10.27 -8.47 3.03
N PHE A 61 -9.34 -7.62 3.44
CA PHE A 61 -8.42 -6.82 2.69
C PHE A 61 -7.02 -7.07 3.29
N GLY A 62 -6.00 -7.25 2.46
CA GLY A 62 -4.62 -7.56 2.87
C GLY A 62 -3.98 -6.60 3.88
N LEU A 63 -2.70 -6.80 4.16
CA LEU A 63 -1.95 -5.97 5.11
C LEU A 63 -1.86 -4.52 4.62
N SER A 64 -1.81 -3.55 5.53
CA SER A 64 -1.52 -2.16 5.18
C SER A 64 -0.06 -1.81 5.42
N VAL A 65 0.47 -0.81 4.70
CA VAL A 65 1.79 -0.23 5.02
C VAL A 65 1.82 0.31 6.45
N THR A 66 0.68 0.77 6.98
CA THR A 66 0.51 1.15 8.38
C THR A 66 0.74 -0.05 9.31
N ASP A 67 0.26 -1.25 8.97
CA ASP A 67 0.52 -2.45 9.77
C ASP A 67 2.02 -2.77 9.87
N LEU A 68 2.75 -2.62 8.77
CA LEU A 68 4.20 -2.82 8.74
C LEU A 68 4.94 -1.75 9.55
N THR A 69 4.60 -0.48 9.36
CA THR A 69 5.30 0.63 10.03
C THR A 69 4.94 0.74 11.52
N ASP A 70 3.76 0.30 11.93
CA ASP A 70 3.41 0.13 13.35
C ASP A 70 4.15 -1.04 13.98
N SER A 71 4.38 -2.13 13.23
CA SER A 71 5.25 -3.23 13.68
C SER A 71 6.70 -2.75 13.87
N ASP A 72 7.23 -1.96 12.93
CA ASP A 72 8.57 -1.35 13.03
C ASP A 72 8.71 -0.34 14.19
N TRP A 73 7.59 0.22 14.64
CA TRP A 73 7.55 1.09 15.81
C TRP A 73 7.65 0.31 17.12
N CYS A 74 6.82 -0.72 17.30
CA CYS A 74 6.86 -1.65 18.42
C CYS A 74 5.95 -2.87 18.13
N GLU A 75 6.54 -4.05 17.96
CA GLU A 75 5.78 -5.27 17.64
C GLU A 75 4.85 -5.69 18.78
N LYS A 76 5.27 -5.60 20.05
CA LYS A 76 4.38 -5.86 21.19
C LYS A 76 3.17 -4.92 21.22
N GLN A 77 3.37 -3.64 20.92
CA GLN A 77 2.25 -2.70 20.81
C GLN A 77 1.31 -3.11 19.66
N LYS A 78 1.88 -3.55 18.53
CA LYS A 78 1.10 -4.02 17.38
C LYS A 78 0.31 -5.29 17.73
N GLU A 79 0.95 -6.29 18.31
CA GLU A 79 0.35 -7.52 18.82
C GLU A 79 -0.85 -7.21 19.73
N PHE A 80 -0.65 -6.38 20.77
CA PHE A 80 -1.74 -5.99 21.66
C PHE A 80 -2.86 -5.24 20.94
N SER A 81 -2.53 -4.41 19.94
CA SER A 81 -3.54 -3.70 19.14
C SER A 81 -4.40 -4.62 18.27
N LEU A 82 -3.87 -5.77 17.87
CA LEU A 82 -4.63 -6.78 17.12
C LEU A 82 -5.59 -7.54 18.04
N VAL A 83 -5.21 -7.74 19.32
CA VAL A 83 -6.04 -8.44 20.32
C VAL A 83 -7.07 -7.52 20.97
N ASP A 84 -6.75 -6.25 21.21
CA ASP A 84 -7.65 -5.27 21.83
C ASP A 84 -8.73 -4.79 20.83
N ARG A 85 -10.02 -4.89 21.19
CA ARG A 85 -11.16 -4.48 20.34
C ARG A 85 -11.38 -2.97 20.31
N SER A 86 -10.72 -2.21 21.19
CA SER A 86 -10.90 -0.76 21.29
C SER A 86 -9.90 -0.02 20.41
N ARG A 87 -10.27 0.37 19.18
CA ARG A 87 -9.45 1.27 18.36
C ARG A 87 -9.86 2.72 18.71
N LYS A 88 -8.98 3.49 19.35
CA LYS A 88 -9.18 4.94 19.53
C LYS A 88 -8.42 5.69 18.43
N THR A 89 -9.15 6.33 17.52
CA THR A 89 -8.58 7.32 16.60
C THR A 89 -8.29 8.61 17.34
N SER A 90 -7.06 9.13 17.18
CA SER A 90 -6.71 10.46 17.71
C SER A 90 -7.47 11.55 16.93
N ALA A 91 -7.71 12.71 17.55
CA ALA A 91 -8.36 13.84 16.86
C ALA A 91 -7.62 14.24 15.58
N ALA A 92 -6.28 14.18 15.58
CA ALA A 92 -5.45 14.43 14.39
C ALA A 92 -5.61 13.37 13.29
N MET A 93 -5.89 12.11 13.65
CA MET A 93 -6.23 11.05 12.68
C MET A 93 -7.63 11.24 12.09
N LYS A 94 -8.59 11.76 12.87
CA LYS A 94 -9.96 12.03 12.37
C LYS A 94 -10.01 13.10 11.29
N THR A 95 -9.10 14.08 11.34
CA THR A 95 -9.00 15.13 10.32
C THR A 95 -8.41 14.63 8.99
N GLY A 96 -7.69 13.51 8.99
CA GLY A 96 -7.06 12.92 7.79
C GLY A 96 -7.70 11.63 7.24
N ASP A 97 -8.42 10.85 8.05
CA ASP A 97 -8.86 9.48 7.70
C ASP A 97 -10.31 9.37 7.17
N GLY A 98 -10.97 10.50 6.87
CA GLY A 98 -12.43 10.55 6.62
C GLY A 98 -12.95 9.89 5.33
N GLY A 99 -12.12 9.24 4.51
CA GLY A 99 -12.55 8.81 3.18
C GLY A 99 -13.23 7.44 3.15
N GLN A 100 -12.45 6.38 3.33
CA GLN A 100 -12.84 5.07 2.79
C GLN A 100 -13.77 4.25 3.70
N GLU A 101 -13.54 4.26 5.01
CA GLU A 101 -14.40 3.52 5.95
C GLU A 101 -15.79 4.18 6.05
N GLU A 102 -15.83 5.51 5.94
CA GLU A 102 -17.08 6.26 5.89
C GLU A 102 -17.85 5.98 4.59
N VAL A 103 -17.16 5.89 3.45
CA VAL A 103 -17.75 5.45 2.18
C VAL A 103 -18.34 4.04 2.32
N ILE A 104 -17.62 3.06 2.88
CA ILE A 104 -18.12 1.69 3.05
C ILE A 104 -19.41 1.67 3.90
N LYS A 105 -19.44 2.42 5.01
CA LYS A 105 -20.62 2.54 5.88
C LYS A 105 -21.79 3.25 5.18
N ARG A 106 -21.51 4.38 4.51
CA ARG A 106 -22.52 5.18 3.78
C ARG A 106 -23.16 4.38 2.63
N TYR A 107 -22.37 3.60 1.90
CA TYR A 107 -22.85 2.84 0.73
C TYR A 107 -23.32 1.42 1.06
N ARG A 108 -23.34 1.01 2.34
CA ARG A 108 -23.74 -0.35 2.78
C ARG A 108 -23.04 -1.45 1.99
N ILE A 109 -21.74 -1.32 1.77
CA ILE A 109 -20.97 -2.28 0.99
C ILE A 109 -20.82 -3.56 1.79
N ARG A 110 -21.27 -4.68 1.21
CA ARG A 110 -21.38 -5.98 1.89
C ARG A 110 -20.47 -7.05 1.31
N SER A 111 -20.03 -6.94 0.06
CA SER A 111 -19.14 -7.92 -0.56
C SER A 111 -17.66 -7.53 -0.42
N ALA A 112 -16.78 -8.54 -0.44
CA ALA A 112 -15.34 -8.31 -0.42
C ALA A 112 -14.90 -7.63 -1.74
N GLU A 113 -15.53 -8.01 -2.85
CA GLU A 113 -15.32 -7.49 -4.20
C GLU A 113 -15.59 -5.98 -4.27
N ASP A 114 -16.74 -5.50 -3.79
CA ASP A 114 -17.09 -4.08 -3.84
C ASP A 114 -16.13 -3.23 -3.00
N SER A 115 -15.64 -3.76 -1.88
CA SER A 115 -14.70 -3.01 -1.05
C SER A 115 -13.29 -2.96 -1.66
N TRP A 116 -12.87 -3.99 -2.40
CA TRP A 116 -11.69 -3.91 -3.27
C TRP A 116 -11.93 -2.96 -4.46
N ALA A 117 -13.12 -2.98 -5.04
CA ALA A 117 -13.48 -2.09 -6.13
C ALA A 117 -13.40 -0.61 -5.73
N ILE A 118 -13.76 -0.24 -4.50
CA ILE A 118 -13.51 1.13 -4.01
C ILE A 118 -12.02 1.49 -4.05
N LYS A 119 -11.14 0.56 -3.65
CA LYS A 119 -9.69 0.81 -3.61
C LYS A 119 -9.16 1.06 -5.01
N PHE A 120 -9.48 0.18 -5.96
CA PHE A 120 -9.05 0.34 -7.35
C PHE A 120 -9.65 1.60 -7.97
N THR A 121 -10.93 1.88 -7.73
CA THR A 121 -11.58 3.13 -8.18
C THR A 121 -10.85 4.37 -7.67
N ASN A 122 -10.52 4.43 -6.37
CA ASN A 122 -9.78 5.56 -5.81
C ASN A 122 -8.35 5.65 -6.38
N SER A 123 -7.70 4.49 -6.59
CA SER A 123 -6.36 4.42 -7.17
C SER A 123 -6.35 4.98 -8.60
N ILE A 124 -7.30 4.57 -9.44
CA ILE A 124 -7.45 5.03 -10.83
C ILE A 124 -7.74 6.55 -10.86
N ILE A 125 -8.67 7.03 -10.05
CA ILE A 125 -9.01 8.46 -10.00
C ILE A 125 -7.78 9.30 -9.65
N HIS A 126 -7.10 8.97 -8.55
CA HIS A 126 -5.95 9.74 -8.09
C HIS A 126 -4.74 9.62 -9.05
N ALA A 127 -4.55 8.47 -9.70
CA ALA A 127 -3.53 8.30 -10.74
C ALA A 127 -3.84 9.16 -11.98
N ASN A 128 -5.10 9.22 -12.42
CA ASN A 128 -5.51 10.11 -13.50
C ASN A 128 -5.34 11.59 -13.12
N GLU A 129 -5.70 11.98 -11.90
CA GLU A 129 -5.44 13.34 -11.39
C GLU A 129 -3.94 13.68 -11.41
N LEU A 130 -3.09 12.74 -11.01
CA LEU A 130 -1.63 12.89 -11.07
C LEU A 130 -1.14 13.14 -12.49
N LEU A 131 -1.65 12.40 -13.48
CA LEU A 131 -1.28 12.56 -14.89
C LEU A 131 -1.76 13.91 -15.48
N VAL A 132 -2.93 14.39 -15.05
CA VAL A 132 -3.54 15.64 -15.58
C VAL A 132 -2.98 16.88 -14.90
N HIS A 133 -2.84 16.85 -13.59
CA HIS A 133 -2.50 18.01 -12.76
C HIS A 133 -1.04 18.01 -12.29
N GLY A 134 -0.34 16.88 -12.39
CA GLY A 134 1.03 16.72 -11.92
C GLY A 134 1.16 16.54 -10.40
N LEU A 135 0.03 16.40 -9.69
CA LEU A 135 -0.04 16.26 -8.24
C LEU A 135 -1.30 15.49 -7.87
N THR A 136 -1.19 14.54 -6.95
CA THR A 136 -2.34 13.93 -6.27
C THR A 136 -2.03 13.69 -4.80
N ARG A 137 -3.07 13.45 -4.00
CA ARG A 137 -2.99 13.13 -2.57
C ARG A 137 -3.84 11.93 -2.24
N GLU A 138 -3.51 11.25 -1.14
CA GLU A 138 -4.21 10.05 -0.69
C GLU A 138 -4.28 8.94 -1.77
N LEU A 139 -3.25 8.86 -2.63
CA LEU A 139 -3.18 7.86 -3.69
C LEU A 139 -3.12 6.46 -3.07
N THR A 140 -4.16 5.66 -3.31
CA THR A 140 -4.16 4.26 -2.91
C THR A 140 -3.31 3.47 -3.89
N ILE A 141 -2.42 2.64 -3.37
CA ILE A 141 -1.65 1.67 -4.16
C ILE A 141 -1.80 0.27 -3.56
N VAL A 142 -1.72 -0.74 -4.42
CA VAL A 142 -1.84 -2.15 -4.03
C VAL A 142 -0.75 -2.92 -4.74
N GLY A 143 -0.05 -3.78 -4.01
CA GLY A 143 0.98 -4.65 -4.58
C GLY A 143 1.11 -5.96 -3.83
N PHE A 144 1.67 -6.96 -4.51
CA PHE A 144 2.00 -8.26 -3.94
C PHE A 144 3.53 -8.37 -3.79
N THR A 145 4.01 -8.48 -2.55
CA THR A 145 5.45 -8.63 -2.28
C THR A 145 5.66 -9.47 -1.03
N GLU A 146 6.77 -10.21 -0.98
CA GLU A 146 7.13 -11.05 0.16
C GLU A 146 6.02 -12.03 0.60
N GLY A 147 5.25 -12.52 -0.37
CA GLY A 147 4.16 -13.47 -0.10
C GLY A 147 2.87 -12.83 0.43
N ALA A 148 2.77 -11.51 0.49
CA ALA A 148 1.62 -10.80 1.04
C ALA A 148 1.06 -9.71 0.10
N TRP A 149 -0.27 -9.57 0.11
CA TRP A 149 -0.95 -8.40 -0.44
C TRP A 149 -0.85 -7.23 0.52
N ILE A 150 -0.28 -6.12 0.05
CA ILE A 150 -0.09 -4.90 0.83
C ILE A 150 -0.78 -3.73 0.16
N VAL A 151 -1.53 -2.96 0.95
CA VAL A 151 -2.20 -1.72 0.55
C VAL A 151 -1.53 -0.53 1.24
N GLY A 152 -1.20 0.49 0.47
CA GLY A 152 -0.68 1.77 0.97
C GLY A 152 -1.56 2.93 0.54
N ARG A 153 -1.53 4.01 1.33
CA ARG A 153 -2.19 5.28 1.01
C ARG A 153 -1.12 6.37 1.08
N ILE A 154 -0.69 6.85 -0.08
CA ILE A 154 0.39 7.80 -0.21
C ILE A 154 -0.17 9.21 0.00
N ASP A 155 0.37 9.95 0.97
CA ASP A 155 -0.09 11.30 1.31
C ASP A 155 -0.04 12.24 0.10
N GLU A 156 1.07 12.22 -0.65
CA GLU A 156 1.26 13.09 -1.81
C GLU A 156 2.22 12.46 -2.83
N VAL A 157 1.85 12.53 -4.11
CA VAL A 157 2.71 12.17 -5.24
C VAL A 157 2.79 13.34 -6.19
N ARG A 158 4.02 13.69 -6.60
CA ARG A 158 4.31 14.80 -7.51
C ARG A 158 4.93 14.27 -8.79
N LEU A 159 4.47 14.81 -9.92
CA LEU A 159 5.11 14.61 -11.21
C LEU A 159 6.28 15.59 -11.33
N LEU A 160 7.50 15.06 -11.41
CA LEU A 160 8.71 15.84 -11.64
C LEU A 160 9.12 15.74 -13.10
N LYS A 161 9.53 16.86 -13.69
CA LYS A 161 10.17 16.88 -15.00
C LYS A 161 11.68 17.02 -14.81
N MET A 162 12.44 16.06 -15.30
CA MET A 162 13.90 16.09 -15.29
C MET A 162 14.41 15.93 -16.72
N LYS A 163 15.04 16.99 -17.25
CA LYS A 163 15.41 17.07 -18.67
C LYS A 163 14.20 16.80 -19.58
N SER A 164 14.24 15.71 -20.34
CA SER A 164 13.18 15.28 -21.28
C SER A 164 12.29 14.17 -20.72
N GLU A 165 12.51 13.75 -19.48
CA GLU A 165 11.80 12.63 -18.85
C GLU A 165 10.96 13.10 -17.66
N TYR A 166 9.99 12.27 -17.29
CA TYR A 166 9.12 12.49 -16.14
C TYR A 166 9.32 11.39 -15.11
N PHE A 167 9.31 11.78 -13.84
CA PHE A 167 9.44 10.87 -12.71
C PHE A 167 8.40 11.17 -11.64
N LEU A 168 8.04 10.15 -10.86
CA LEU A 168 7.15 10.31 -9.73
C LEU A 168 7.94 10.47 -8.43
N MET A 169 7.71 11.59 -7.73
CA MET A 169 8.25 11.85 -6.41
C MET A 169 7.20 11.54 -5.36
N ILE A 170 7.48 10.54 -4.54
CA ILE A 170 6.64 10.14 -3.42
C ILE A 170 7.02 11.00 -2.21
N VAL A 171 6.02 11.64 -1.61
CA VAL A 171 6.17 12.55 -0.48
C VAL A 171 5.30 12.08 0.67
N GLU A 172 5.93 11.76 1.81
CA GLU A 172 5.21 11.48 3.06
C GLU A 172 5.25 12.70 3.96
N LYS A 173 4.07 13.12 4.42
CA LYS A 173 3.90 14.27 5.29
C LYS A 173 3.68 13.81 6.72
N LYS A 174 4.51 14.32 7.63
CA LYS A 174 4.38 14.08 9.07
C LYS A 174 4.12 15.38 9.78
N THR A 175 3.05 15.41 10.57
CA THR A 175 2.71 16.59 11.38
C THR A 175 3.30 16.49 12.78
N ARG A 176 3.74 17.62 13.34
CA ARG A 176 4.38 17.73 14.66
C ARG A 176 3.63 18.72 15.53
N ARG A 177 3.48 18.40 16.83
CA ARG A 177 2.91 19.34 17.81
C ARG A 177 3.91 20.41 18.25
N ARG A 178 5.19 20.06 18.29
CA ARG A 178 6.29 20.94 18.73
C ARG A 178 7.21 21.19 17.54
N ALA A 179 7.77 22.39 17.46
CA ALA A 179 8.78 22.78 16.47
C ALA A 179 10.16 22.16 16.77
N THR A 180 10.18 20.87 17.08
CA THR A 180 11.40 20.09 17.31
C THR A 180 11.55 19.04 16.25
N LEU A 181 12.79 18.76 15.88
CA LEU A 181 13.10 17.71 14.92
C LEU A 181 12.63 16.34 15.44
N PRO A 182 12.17 15.45 14.55
CA PRO A 182 11.83 14.08 14.90
C PRO A 182 13.07 13.31 15.37
N THR A 183 12.87 12.44 16.37
CA THR A 183 13.91 11.53 16.83
C THR A 183 14.24 10.49 15.76
N GLU A 184 15.39 9.84 15.85
CA GLU A 184 15.79 8.85 14.84
C GLU A 184 14.76 7.72 14.64
N PRO A 185 14.16 7.11 15.69
CA PRO A 185 13.11 6.11 15.50
C PRO A 185 11.88 6.64 14.75
N GLN A 186 11.53 7.92 14.94
CA GLN A 186 10.43 8.56 14.21
C GLN A 186 10.78 8.79 12.72
N ARG A 187 12.02 9.20 12.44
CA ARG A 187 12.53 9.34 11.06
C ARG A 187 12.59 7.99 10.36
N ARG A 188 13.13 6.96 11.03
CA ARG A 188 13.20 5.57 10.55
C ARG A 188 11.84 5.03 10.15
N LYS A 189 10.81 5.21 10.99
CA LYS A 189 9.42 4.83 10.65
C LYS A 189 8.94 5.52 9.37
N GLY A 190 9.17 6.82 9.25
CA GLY A 190 8.83 7.58 8.04
C GLY A 190 9.56 7.09 6.79
N ARG A 191 10.86 6.81 6.89
CA ARG A 191 11.65 6.30 5.77
C ARG A 191 11.14 4.94 5.32
N PHE A 192 10.86 4.04 6.27
CA PHE A 192 10.30 2.73 5.98
C PHE A 192 8.96 2.83 5.25
N GLN A 193 8.07 3.71 5.70
CA GLN A 193 6.77 3.94 5.09
C GLN A 193 6.88 4.36 3.61
N VAL A 194 7.71 5.37 3.32
CA VAL A 194 7.88 5.87 1.95
C VAL A 194 8.56 4.84 1.05
N MET A 195 9.54 4.08 1.58
CA MET A 195 10.18 3.00 0.82
C MET A 195 9.18 1.89 0.48
N CYS A 196 8.28 1.54 1.41
CA CYS A 196 7.19 0.61 1.12
C CYS A 196 6.29 1.13 -0.01
N TYR A 197 5.93 2.41 0.02
CA TYR A 197 5.14 3.00 -1.06
C TYR A 197 5.84 2.95 -2.41
N LYS A 198 7.13 3.31 -2.47
CA LYS A 198 7.91 3.17 -3.72
C LYS A 198 7.90 1.74 -4.22
N LYS A 199 8.21 0.76 -3.36
CA LYS A 199 8.23 -0.66 -3.73
C LYS A 199 6.89 -1.11 -4.32
N LEU A 200 5.77 -0.72 -3.71
CA LEU A 200 4.44 -1.07 -4.20
C LEU A 200 4.06 -0.36 -5.49
N MET A 201 4.49 0.90 -5.65
CA MET A 201 4.24 1.69 -6.85
C MET A 201 5.02 1.13 -8.06
N ASP A 202 6.28 0.77 -7.85
CA ASP A 202 7.15 0.21 -8.90
C ASP A 202 6.65 -1.14 -9.45
N ILE A 203 5.97 -1.95 -8.63
CA ILE A 203 5.41 -3.24 -9.06
C ILE A 203 3.94 -3.14 -9.51
N SER A 204 3.32 -1.96 -9.47
CA SER A 204 1.87 -1.82 -9.67
C SER A 204 1.42 -2.07 -11.12
N ALA A 205 2.28 -1.80 -12.10
CA ALA A 205 1.99 -2.08 -13.51
C ALA A 205 1.90 -3.59 -13.80
N GLU A 206 2.68 -4.40 -13.09
CA GLU A 206 2.74 -5.86 -13.23
C GLU A 206 1.79 -6.58 -12.25
N PHE A 207 0.68 -5.95 -11.86
CA PHE A 207 -0.24 -6.50 -10.88
C PHE A 207 -0.75 -7.90 -11.27
N PRO A 208 -0.52 -8.95 -10.44
CA PRO A 208 -0.87 -10.32 -10.80
C PRO A 208 -2.36 -10.60 -10.52
N SER A 209 -3.23 -10.21 -11.46
CA SER A 209 -4.71 -10.28 -11.35
C SER A 209 -5.24 -11.67 -10.96
N GLU A 210 -4.82 -12.74 -11.64
CA GLU A 210 -5.36 -14.08 -11.36
C GLU A 210 -4.98 -14.55 -9.94
N LYS A 211 -3.72 -14.33 -9.53
CA LYS A 211 -3.28 -14.58 -8.16
C LYS A 211 -4.04 -13.74 -7.14
N PHE A 212 -4.42 -12.51 -7.49
CA PHE A 212 -5.22 -11.63 -6.63
C PHE A 212 -6.60 -12.22 -6.37
N TYR A 213 -7.29 -12.67 -7.43
CA TYR A 213 -8.60 -13.31 -7.29
C TYR A 213 -8.51 -14.62 -6.50
N ASP A 214 -7.57 -15.49 -6.86
CA ASP A 214 -7.39 -16.79 -6.21
C ASP A 214 -7.05 -16.66 -4.71
N HIS A 215 -6.08 -15.81 -4.38
CA HIS A 215 -5.60 -15.68 -3.00
C HIS A 215 -6.63 -15.07 -2.06
N LEU A 216 -7.50 -14.20 -2.58
CA LEU A 216 -8.52 -13.51 -1.80
C LEU A 216 -9.91 -14.12 -1.96
N ALA A 217 -10.03 -15.22 -2.72
CA ALA A 217 -11.27 -15.89 -3.06
C ALA A 217 -12.34 -14.93 -3.59
N LEU A 218 -11.94 -14.03 -4.51
CA LEU A 218 -12.82 -13.03 -5.11
C LEU A 218 -13.39 -13.54 -6.44
N ASN A 219 -14.65 -13.24 -6.71
CA ASN A 219 -15.22 -13.49 -8.03
C ASN A 219 -14.85 -12.35 -9.00
N PRO A 220 -14.02 -12.57 -10.04
CA PRO A 220 -13.69 -11.54 -11.02
C PRO A 220 -14.91 -11.06 -11.82
N GLU A 221 -15.91 -11.94 -12.02
CA GLU A 221 -17.15 -11.63 -12.75
C GLU A 221 -18.23 -11.04 -11.82
N HIS A 222 -17.87 -10.65 -10.59
CA HIS A 222 -18.78 -9.96 -9.69
C HIS A 222 -19.20 -8.63 -10.28
N ILE A 223 -20.52 -8.48 -10.48
CA ILE A 223 -21.13 -7.23 -10.94
C ILE A 223 -21.03 -6.20 -9.82
N LEU A 224 -20.36 -5.09 -10.08
CA LEU A 224 -20.13 -4.02 -9.12
C LEU A 224 -21.45 -3.38 -8.69
N SER A 225 -21.51 -2.96 -7.42
CA SER A 225 -22.70 -2.24 -6.95
C SER A 225 -22.99 -0.98 -7.78
N PRO A 226 -24.28 -0.59 -7.96
CA PRO A 226 -24.65 0.55 -8.80
C PRO A 226 -23.96 1.87 -8.43
N ASN A 227 -23.63 2.06 -7.15
CA ASN A 227 -22.91 3.25 -6.68
C ASN A 227 -21.46 3.28 -7.18
N ILE A 228 -20.80 2.13 -7.26
CA ILE A 228 -19.45 2.02 -7.80
C ILE A 228 -19.50 2.23 -9.31
N VAL A 229 -20.40 1.53 -10.03
CA VAL A 229 -20.58 1.71 -11.49
C VAL A 229 -20.86 3.18 -11.85
N LYS A 230 -21.77 3.84 -11.12
CA LYS A 230 -22.05 5.27 -11.32
C LYS A 230 -20.81 6.14 -11.12
N LYS A 231 -19.95 5.81 -10.15
CA LYS A 231 -18.71 6.54 -9.87
C LYS A 231 -17.70 6.33 -11.00
N THR A 232 -17.50 5.10 -11.47
CA THR A 232 -16.56 4.78 -12.56
C THR A 232 -16.97 5.45 -13.87
N VAL A 233 -18.27 5.42 -14.21
CA VAL A 233 -18.84 6.16 -15.36
C VAL A 233 -18.59 7.67 -15.23
N LYS A 234 -18.94 8.28 -14.08
CA LYS A 234 -18.76 9.73 -13.85
C LYS A 234 -17.29 10.15 -13.93
N SER A 235 -16.38 9.28 -13.52
CA SER A 235 -14.95 9.53 -13.55
C SER A 235 -14.28 9.18 -14.88
N GLY A 236 -15.03 8.77 -15.89
CA GLY A 236 -14.54 8.60 -17.26
C GLY A 236 -13.88 7.24 -17.56
N PHE A 237 -14.10 6.22 -16.71
CA PHE A 237 -13.60 4.86 -16.93
C PHE A 237 -14.70 3.86 -16.57
N PRO A 238 -15.74 3.67 -17.41
CA PRO A 238 -16.84 2.78 -17.07
C PRO A 238 -16.36 1.34 -16.84
N CYS A 239 -16.77 0.74 -15.71
CA CYS A 239 -16.48 -0.65 -15.37
C CYS A 239 -17.75 -1.29 -14.78
N GLU A 240 -18.09 -2.50 -15.21
CA GLU A 240 -19.27 -3.23 -14.76
C GLU A 240 -18.92 -4.36 -13.79
N THR A 241 -17.78 -5.02 -14.02
CA THR A 241 -17.30 -6.13 -13.20
C THR A 241 -16.02 -5.78 -12.43
N LEU A 242 -15.67 -6.61 -11.44
CA LEU A 242 -14.38 -6.50 -10.76
C LEU A 242 -13.20 -6.72 -11.72
N ARG A 243 -13.34 -7.62 -12.72
CA ARG A 243 -12.34 -7.84 -13.77
C ARG A 243 -12.05 -6.56 -14.55
N ASP A 244 -13.08 -5.92 -15.09
CA ASP A 244 -12.94 -4.68 -15.87
C ASP A 244 -12.17 -3.61 -15.07
N LEU A 245 -12.50 -3.49 -13.78
CA LEU A 245 -11.92 -2.49 -12.91
C LEU A 245 -10.44 -2.76 -12.59
N VAL A 246 -10.06 -4.03 -12.38
CA VAL A 246 -8.66 -4.41 -12.15
C VAL A 246 -7.84 -4.25 -13.43
N GLU A 247 -8.41 -4.57 -14.60
CA GLU A 247 -7.77 -4.31 -15.90
C GLU A 247 -7.57 -2.82 -16.16
N CYS A 248 -8.57 -1.99 -15.81
CA CYS A 248 -8.45 -0.54 -15.86
C CYS A 248 -7.33 -0.05 -14.92
N PHE A 249 -7.30 -0.53 -13.66
CA PHE A 249 -6.23 -0.22 -12.71
C PHE A 249 -4.84 -0.55 -13.26
N ARG A 250 -4.64 -1.74 -13.82
CA ARG A 250 -3.37 -2.16 -14.43
C ARG A 250 -2.95 -1.27 -15.58
N THR A 251 -3.90 -0.94 -16.45
CA THR A 251 -3.67 -0.05 -17.58
C THR A 251 -3.26 1.34 -17.08
N THR A 252 -3.98 1.89 -16.11
CA THR A 252 -3.64 3.18 -15.51
C THR A 252 -2.26 3.18 -14.85
N CYS A 253 -1.92 2.14 -14.08
CA CYS A 253 -0.59 1.99 -13.48
C CYS A 253 0.52 1.90 -14.53
N SER A 254 0.27 1.28 -15.68
CA SER A 254 1.24 1.17 -16.77
C SER A 254 1.49 2.50 -17.50
N LEU A 255 0.59 3.47 -17.36
CA LEU A 255 0.75 4.82 -17.92
C LEU A 255 1.51 5.77 -16.98
N LEU A 256 1.71 5.38 -15.73
CA LEU A 256 2.44 6.19 -14.76
C LEU A 256 3.94 6.20 -15.08
N PRO A 257 4.62 7.37 -15.02
CA PRO A 257 6.06 7.44 -15.15
C PRO A 257 6.78 6.65 -14.04
N PRO A 258 8.05 6.27 -14.25
CA PRO A 258 8.84 5.59 -13.22
C PRO A 258 8.97 6.46 -11.97
N THR A 259 9.06 5.84 -10.80
CA THR A 259 9.30 6.57 -9.56
C THR A 259 10.77 6.97 -9.44
N HIS A 260 11.01 8.14 -8.86
CA HIS A 260 12.35 8.68 -8.66
C HIS A 260 13.14 7.90 -7.58
N ASP A 261 14.45 7.78 -7.73
CA ASP A 261 15.32 7.02 -6.80
C ASP A 261 15.50 7.67 -5.43
N LYS A 262 15.21 8.96 -5.33
CA LYS A 262 15.13 9.69 -4.05
C LYS A 262 13.69 9.84 -3.62
N LEU A 263 13.49 9.68 -2.32
CA LEU A 263 12.21 9.77 -1.63
C LEU A 263 12.20 10.97 -0.69
N LEU A 264 11.02 11.56 -0.45
CA LEU A 264 10.90 12.78 0.34
C LEU A 264 10.07 12.58 1.61
N LEU A 265 10.67 12.91 2.76
CA LEU A 265 9.96 13.12 4.01
C LEU A 265 9.81 14.61 4.29
N ARG A 266 8.58 15.02 4.57
CA ARG A 266 8.24 16.41 4.88
C ARG A 266 7.59 16.51 6.26
N TYR A 267 8.15 17.31 7.13
CA TYR A 267 7.65 17.56 8.47
C TYR A 267 7.04 18.96 8.55
N GLU A 268 5.80 19.05 9.04
CA GLU A 268 5.05 20.31 9.18
C GLU A 268 4.55 20.49 10.61
N LEU A 269 4.46 21.74 11.08
CA LEU A 269 3.92 22.05 12.40
C LEU A 269 2.38 22.05 12.37
N GLN A 270 1.73 21.36 13.33
CA GLN A 270 0.27 21.22 13.35
C GLN A 270 -0.47 22.55 13.51
N GLY A 271 0.12 23.53 14.21
CA GLY A 271 -0.58 24.78 14.54
C GLY A 271 -0.82 25.68 13.33
N ASN A 272 0.14 25.75 12.40
CA ASN A 272 0.11 26.69 11.27
C ASN A 272 0.53 26.04 9.93
N LEU A 273 0.75 24.73 9.90
CA LEU A 273 1.22 23.97 8.73
C LEU A 273 2.56 24.48 8.18
N SER A 274 3.35 25.20 8.97
CA SER A 274 4.65 25.69 8.52
C SER A 274 5.62 24.53 8.34
N LEU A 275 6.45 24.63 7.31
CA LEU A 275 7.47 23.63 7.04
C LEU A 275 8.52 23.64 8.17
N LEU A 276 8.76 22.48 8.77
CA LEU A 276 9.82 22.29 9.77
C LEU A 276 11.08 21.69 9.16
N LEU A 277 10.92 20.66 8.30
CA LEU A 277 12.03 19.97 7.68
C LEU A 277 11.56 19.24 6.42
N GLU A 278 12.31 19.37 5.33
CA GLU A 278 12.27 18.45 4.20
C GLU A 278 13.57 17.66 4.13
N LYS A 279 13.47 16.33 4.02
CA LYS A 279 14.64 15.47 3.89
C LYS A 279 14.45 14.48 2.76
N GLN A 280 15.34 14.57 1.77
CA GLN A 280 15.51 13.55 0.74
C GLN A 280 16.47 12.46 1.22
N PHE A 281 16.20 11.23 0.80
CA PHE A 281 17.05 10.07 1.06
C PHE A 281 16.91 9.06 -0.11
N PRO A 282 17.94 8.25 -0.39
CA PRO A 282 17.89 7.26 -1.46
C PRO A 282 16.93 6.11 -1.09
N TYR A 283 16.34 5.52 -2.12
CA TYR A 283 15.65 4.24 -2.01
C TYR A 283 16.66 3.10 -1.80
N ASP A 284 16.34 2.20 -0.90
CA ASP A 284 17.15 1.01 -0.60
C ASP A 284 16.26 -0.24 -0.76
N PRO A 285 16.33 -0.93 -1.92
CA PRO A 285 15.47 -2.07 -2.22
C PRO A 285 15.73 -3.28 -1.33
N GLU A 286 16.99 -3.54 -0.96
CA GLU A 286 17.37 -4.68 -0.13
C GLU A 286 16.89 -4.46 1.31
N TRP A 287 17.14 -3.27 1.85
CA TRP A 287 16.74 -2.92 3.21
C TRP A 287 15.21 -2.96 3.38
N VAL A 288 14.45 -2.36 2.46
CA VAL A 288 12.98 -2.36 2.56
C VAL A 288 12.41 -3.77 2.42
N THR A 289 12.98 -4.59 1.53
CA THR A 289 12.53 -5.98 1.32
C THR A 289 12.80 -6.82 2.56
N GLY A 290 14.01 -6.72 3.12
CA GLY A 290 14.37 -7.40 4.37
C GLY A 290 13.49 -6.97 5.55
N LYS A 291 13.19 -5.67 5.65
CA LYS A 291 12.28 -5.13 6.68
C LYS A 291 10.85 -5.63 6.53
N ILE A 292 10.31 -5.65 5.31
CA ILE A 292 8.97 -6.20 5.05
C ILE A 292 8.94 -7.68 5.48
N LYS A 293 9.89 -8.50 5.02
CA LYS A 293 9.96 -9.92 5.36
C LYS A 293 10.02 -10.15 6.88
N TYR A 294 10.90 -9.43 7.57
CA TYR A 294 11.04 -9.50 9.03
C TYR A 294 9.74 -9.22 9.79
N HIS A 295 8.98 -8.20 9.35
CA HIS A 295 7.69 -7.85 9.96
C HIS A 295 6.58 -8.81 9.54
N LEU A 296 6.63 -9.38 8.34
CA LEU A 296 5.69 -10.41 7.90
C LEU A 296 5.86 -11.71 8.67
N GLU A 297 7.07 -12.12 9.05
CA GLU A 297 7.30 -13.29 9.91
C GLU A 297 6.59 -13.15 11.26
N PHE A 298 6.69 -11.97 11.89
CA PHE A 298 5.93 -11.65 13.10
C PHE A 298 4.43 -11.65 12.82
N LEU A 299 3.96 -10.87 11.84
CA LEU A 299 2.53 -10.72 11.58
C LEU A 299 1.89 -12.08 11.21
N SER A 300 2.65 -12.97 10.57
CA SER A 300 2.25 -14.33 10.20
C SER A 300 2.40 -15.38 11.27
N GLY A 301 3.00 -15.04 12.41
CA GLY A 301 3.18 -16.01 13.50
C GLY A 301 4.35 -16.94 13.40
N LYS A 302 5.17 -16.77 12.39
CA LYS A 302 6.42 -17.52 12.26
C LYS A 302 7.42 -17.10 13.33
N ARG A 303 7.23 -15.93 13.93
CA ARG A 303 8.05 -15.37 14.99
C ARG A 303 7.18 -14.65 16.03
N GLU A 304 7.58 -14.72 17.30
CA GLU A 304 6.94 -13.93 18.36
C GLU A 304 7.26 -12.44 18.24
N ALA A 305 6.34 -11.60 18.74
CA ALA A 305 6.53 -10.16 18.82
C ALA A 305 7.70 -9.79 19.74
N ALA A 306 8.60 -8.93 19.26
CA ALA A 306 9.71 -8.41 20.05
C ALA A 306 9.31 -7.17 20.85
N CYS A 307 9.89 -7.04 22.05
CA CYS A 307 9.90 -5.79 22.80
C CYS A 307 10.83 -4.77 22.12
N THR A 308 10.58 -3.48 22.33
CA THR A 308 11.53 -2.44 21.90
C THR A 308 12.85 -2.59 22.66
N PRO A 309 14.00 -2.32 22.01
CA PRO A 309 15.29 -2.31 22.69
C PRO A 309 15.31 -1.23 23.79
N VAL A 310 16.22 -1.37 24.77
CA VAL A 310 16.25 -0.57 26.00
C VAL A 310 16.27 0.93 25.70
N GLU A 311 17.11 1.35 24.75
CA GLU A 311 17.30 2.69 24.24
C GLU A 311 16.06 3.29 23.56
N GLU A 312 15.10 2.47 23.13
CA GLU A 312 13.83 2.91 22.54
C GLU A 312 12.63 2.73 23.49
N ARG A 313 12.83 2.27 24.75
CA ARG A 313 11.74 2.06 25.72
C ARG A 313 11.03 3.34 26.16
N TRP A 314 11.60 4.53 25.88
CA TRP A 314 10.89 5.80 26.04
C TRP A 314 9.57 5.86 25.25
N LYS A 315 9.42 5.04 24.20
CA LYS A 315 8.16 4.85 23.46
C LYS A 315 7.04 4.35 24.37
N CYS A 316 7.34 3.59 25.43
CA CYS A 316 6.36 3.08 26.38
C CYS A 316 5.62 4.19 27.14
N ASN A 317 6.22 5.38 27.29
CA ASN A 317 5.56 6.55 27.89
C ASN A 317 4.35 7.04 27.09
N PHE A 318 4.25 6.63 25.81
CA PHE A 318 3.13 6.95 24.92
C PHE A 318 2.32 5.71 24.54
N CYS A 319 2.66 4.54 25.07
CA CYS A 319 2.01 3.27 24.75
C CYS A 319 0.92 2.98 25.77
N ARG A 320 -0.34 2.90 25.33
CA ARG A 320 -1.48 2.53 26.19
C ARG A 320 -1.43 1.11 26.77
N PHE A 321 -0.52 0.28 26.28
CA PHE A 321 -0.37 -1.11 26.71
C PHE A 321 0.87 -1.32 27.59
N SER A 322 1.58 -0.24 27.95
CA SER A 322 2.83 -0.31 28.72
C SER A 322 2.67 -1.11 30.00
N SER A 323 1.59 -0.90 30.75
CA SER A 323 1.32 -1.56 32.04
C SER A 323 1.23 -3.08 32.00
N LYS A 324 0.96 -3.68 30.84
CA LYS A 324 0.90 -5.14 30.64
C LYS A 324 1.98 -5.68 29.70
N CYS A 325 2.94 -4.83 29.32
CA CYS A 325 4.00 -5.18 28.39
C CYS A 325 5.21 -5.72 29.16
N PRO A 326 5.79 -6.87 28.78
CA PRO A 326 7.01 -7.39 29.43
C PRO A 326 8.18 -6.39 29.42
N ALA A 327 8.24 -5.49 28.44
CA ALA A 327 9.27 -4.46 28.38
C ALA A 327 9.22 -3.45 29.55
N TYR A 328 8.08 -3.35 30.25
CA TYR A 328 7.87 -2.43 31.36
C TYR A 328 8.26 -3.04 32.72
N SER A 329 8.18 -4.37 32.88
CA SER A 329 8.67 -5.05 34.09
C SER A 329 10.20 -5.08 34.19
N ASP A 330 10.90 -4.84 33.08
CA ASP A 330 12.37 -4.80 33.01
C ASP A 330 12.95 -3.38 33.08
N SER A 331 12.16 -2.35 33.39
CA SER A 331 12.72 -1.04 33.74
C SER A 331 13.16 -1.08 35.20
N PRO A 332 14.42 -0.75 35.54
CA PRO A 332 14.81 -0.57 36.92
C PRO A 332 13.84 0.40 37.57
N GLU A 333 13.45 0.08 38.80
CA GLU A 333 12.61 0.88 39.68
C GLU A 333 12.80 2.37 39.41
N GLN A 334 11.68 3.08 39.27
CA GLN A 334 11.65 4.51 39.54
C GLN A 334 12.05 4.68 41.01
N THR A 335 13.35 4.77 41.27
CA THR A 335 13.87 5.28 42.54
C THR A 335 13.37 6.71 42.63
N GLY A 336 12.44 6.92 43.56
CA GLY A 336 11.92 8.24 43.88
C GLY A 336 13.05 9.19 44.22
N HIS A 337 12.90 10.42 43.76
CA HIS A 337 13.34 11.63 44.44
C HIS A 337 12.36 12.75 44.11
#